data_AF-A0A7R9ZR70-F1
#
_entry.id   AF-A0A7R9ZR70-F1
#
_cell.length_a   1.000
_cell.length_b   1.000
_cell.length_c   1.000
_cell.angle_alpha   90.00
_cell.angle_beta   90.00
_cell.angle_gamma   90.00
#
_symmetry.space_group_name_H-M   'P 1'
#
loop_
_entity.id
_entity.type
_entity.pdbx_description
1 polymer ?
#
loop_
_entity_poly.entity_id
_entity_poly.type
_entity_poly.pdbx_seq_one_letter_code
_entity_poly.pdbx_strand_id
1 'polypeptide(L)'
;MGNEQVNAIWEAGTGLQRGWKKPEPGAGRKAKEEWIKSKYLWRGFIEYAENDGKTHEEREEKYSRDLFTAASNCDVIGIATALAHGAVITWKNPEEKGRTALHACVLKKRGEGDGSWCAAECAELLLQNGAKLDAQDDEMHAVLDCAVIGGAEREIIEYLTLKVG
;
A
#
# COMPACT_ATOMS: atom_id res chain seq x y z
N MET A 1 4.48 3.02 11.28
CA MET A 1 3.70 4.25 10.93
C MET A 1 3.04 4.88 12.16
N GLY A 2 3.07 6.22 12.27
CA GLY A 2 2.44 6.98 13.36
C GLY A 2 0.98 7.40 13.06
N ASN A 3 0.16 7.59 14.10
CA ASN A 3 -1.26 7.93 13.96
C ASN A 3 -1.50 9.24 13.19
N GLU A 4 -0.62 10.22 13.34
CA GLU A 4 -0.71 11.51 12.63
C GLU A 4 -0.58 11.32 11.10
N GLN A 5 0.43 10.57 10.64
CA GLN A 5 0.66 10.29 9.23
C GLN A 5 -0.51 9.52 8.60
N VAL A 6 -1.01 8.50 9.31
CA VAL A 6 -2.17 7.72 8.83
C VAL A 6 -3.42 8.60 8.75
N ASN A 7 -3.64 9.47 9.74
CA ASN A 7 -4.78 10.39 9.70
C ASN A 7 -4.65 11.44 8.59
N ALA A 8 -3.43 11.90 8.27
CA ALA A 8 -3.20 12.81 7.16
C ALA A 8 -3.66 12.23 5.81
N ILE A 9 -3.60 10.90 5.64
CA ILE A 9 -4.13 10.22 4.45
C ILE A 9 -5.65 10.05 4.56
N TRP A 10 -6.10 9.37 5.63
CA TRP A 10 -7.49 8.91 5.75
C TRP A 10 -8.49 9.99 6.13
N GLU A 11 -8.04 11.17 6.55
CA GLU A 11 -8.89 12.30 6.97
C GLU A 11 -8.62 13.57 6.13
N ALA A 12 -7.83 13.49 5.05
CA ALA A 12 -7.43 14.62 4.19
C ALA A 12 -8.64 15.46 3.73
N GLY A 13 -9.67 14.79 3.20
CA GLY A 13 -10.89 15.39 2.68
C GLY A 13 -11.98 15.63 3.73
N THR A 14 -11.69 15.54 5.04
CA THR A 14 -12.71 15.74 6.09
C THR A 14 -13.42 17.09 5.95
N GLY A 15 -12.67 18.16 5.61
CA GLY A 15 -13.23 19.50 5.43
C GLY A 15 -14.15 19.65 4.21
N LEU A 16 -14.06 18.74 3.24
CA LEU A 16 -14.89 18.74 2.03
C LEU A 16 -16.27 18.10 2.29
N GLN A 17 -16.38 17.25 3.32
CA GLN A 17 -17.60 16.51 3.64
C GLN A 17 -18.54 17.30 4.54
N ARG A 18 -19.63 17.82 3.96
CA ARG A 18 -20.64 18.57 4.72
C ARG A 18 -21.36 17.66 5.72
N GLY A 19 -21.48 18.13 6.97
CA GLY A 19 -22.24 17.44 8.02
C GLY A 19 -21.45 16.39 8.81
N TRP A 20 -20.18 16.16 8.49
CA TRP A 20 -19.32 15.25 9.25
C TRP A 20 -18.45 16.02 10.24
N LYS A 21 -18.40 15.56 11.50
CA LYS A 21 -17.49 16.05 12.53
C LYS A 21 -16.83 14.87 13.23
N LYS A 22 -15.51 14.93 13.40
CA LYS A 22 -14.76 13.92 14.14
C LYS A 22 -15.28 13.83 15.58
N PRO A 23 -15.63 12.62 16.08
CA PRO A 23 -16.20 12.48 17.42
C PRO A 23 -15.17 12.80 18.50
N GLU A 24 -15.61 13.49 19.55
CA GLU A 24 -14.80 13.76 20.75
C GLU A 24 -14.55 12.48 21.56
N PRO A 25 -13.51 12.42 22.42
CA PRO A 25 -13.22 11.24 23.23
C PRO A 25 -14.41 10.74 24.07
N GLY A 26 -15.26 11.65 24.55
CA GLY A 26 -16.48 11.35 25.31
C GLY A 26 -17.71 10.98 24.48
N ALA A 27 -17.62 10.99 23.15
CA ALA A 27 -18.76 10.68 22.29
C ALA A 27 -19.24 9.23 22.48
N GLY A 28 -20.56 9.05 22.35
CA GLY A 28 -21.19 7.73 22.44
C GLY A 28 -20.68 6.76 21.38
N ARG A 29 -20.77 5.47 21.69
CA ARG A 29 -20.31 4.37 20.81
C ARG A 29 -20.82 4.49 19.37
N LYS A 30 -22.11 4.79 19.19
CA LYS A 30 -22.74 4.93 17.88
C LYS A 30 -22.03 5.96 16.98
N ALA A 31 -21.75 7.15 17.52
CA ALA A 31 -21.07 8.22 16.77
C ALA A 31 -19.64 7.83 16.37
N LYS A 32 -18.93 7.10 17.24
CA LYS A 32 -17.59 6.56 16.93
C LYS A 32 -17.65 5.49 15.84
N GLU A 33 -18.62 4.58 15.91
CA GLU A 33 -18.81 3.53 14.90
C GLU A 33 -19.17 4.11 13.52
N GLU A 34 -20.06 5.10 13.46
CA GLU A 34 -20.40 5.80 12.22
C GLU A 34 -19.17 6.48 11.61
N TRP A 35 -18.37 7.17 12.42
CA TRP A 35 -17.11 7.77 11.96
C TRP A 35 -16.13 6.74 11.40
N ILE A 36 -15.93 5.62 12.10
CA ILE A 36 -15.02 4.54 11.69
C ILE A 36 -15.48 3.92 10.36
N LYS A 37 -16.79 3.67 10.20
CA LYS A 37 -17.35 3.17 8.94
C LYS A 37 -17.14 4.18 7.81
N SER A 38 -17.42 5.46 8.02
CA SER A 38 -17.20 6.47 6.99
C SER A 38 -15.74 6.57 6.56
N LYS A 39 -14.83 6.54 7.52
CA LYS A 39 -13.39 6.66 7.27
C LYS A 39 -12.86 5.46 6.46
N TYR A 40 -13.13 4.24 6.91
CA TYR A 40 -12.46 3.05 6.36
C TYR A 40 -13.31 2.24 5.39
N LEU A 41 -14.62 2.13 5.60
CA LEU A 41 -15.51 1.36 4.71
C LEU A 41 -15.88 2.17 3.48
N TRP A 42 -16.23 3.45 3.67
CA TRP A 42 -16.65 4.31 2.56
C TRP A 42 -15.53 5.15 1.98
N ARG A 43 -14.34 5.15 2.61
CA ARG A 43 -13.23 6.04 2.23
C ARG A 43 -13.68 7.50 2.13
N GLY A 44 -14.66 7.88 2.95
CA GLY A 44 -15.46 9.09 2.78
C GLY A 44 -14.69 10.39 3.01
N PHE A 45 -13.54 10.31 3.66
CA PHE A 45 -12.67 11.45 3.95
C PHE A 45 -11.34 11.39 3.17
N ILE A 46 -11.24 10.52 2.17
CA ILE A 46 -10.13 10.54 1.22
C ILE A 46 -10.35 11.69 0.24
N GLU A 47 -9.29 12.47 -0.01
CA GLU A 47 -9.28 13.53 -1.01
C GLU A 47 -8.75 12.98 -2.34
N TYR A 48 -9.38 13.33 -3.45
CA TYR A 48 -8.92 12.99 -4.80
C TYR A 48 -8.65 14.28 -5.56
N ALA A 49 -7.51 14.38 -6.22
CA ALA A 49 -7.17 15.45 -7.13
C ALA A 49 -7.98 15.34 -8.44
N GLU A 50 -8.10 16.44 -9.18
CA GLU A 50 -8.87 16.49 -10.43
C GLU A 50 -8.35 15.50 -11.50
N ASN A 51 -7.07 15.15 -11.43
CA ASN A 51 -6.38 14.24 -12.35
C ASN A 51 -6.26 12.80 -11.83
N ASP A 52 -6.88 12.45 -10.70
CA ASP A 52 -6.82 11.08 -10.15
C ASP A 52 -7.71 10.07 -10.88
N GLY A 53 -8.48 10.52 -11.88
CA GLY A 53 -9.48 9.72 -12.59
C GLY A 53 -10.90 10.08 -12.17
N LYS A 54 -11.82 9.97 -13.12
CA LYS A 54 -13.24 10.32 -12.96
C LYS A 54 -14.09 9.10 -12.60
N THR A 55 -13.71 7.91 -13.07
CA THR A 55 -14.40 6.66 -12.73
C THR A 55 -13.68 5.88 -11.63
N HIS A 56 -14.36 4.86 -11.11
CA HIS A 56 -13.75 3.94 -10.14
C HIS A 56 -12.61 3.16 -10.78
N GLU A 57 -12.79 2.67 -12.01
CA GLU A 57 -11.79 1.89 -12.75
C GLU A 57 -10.53 2.73 -13.05
N GLU A 58 -10.69 3.99 -13.46
CA GLU A 58 -9.56 4.90 -13.71
C GLU A 58 -8.73 5.14 -12.44
N ARG A 59 -9.40 5.36 -11.30
CA ARG A 59 -8.73 5.54 -10.01
C ARG A 59 -8.04 4.26 -9.56
N GLU A 60 -8.71 3.12 -9.68
CA GLU A 60 -8.17 1.82 -9.30
C GLU A 60 -6.88 1.51 -10.07
N GLU A 61 -6.88 1.70 -11.39
CA GLU A 61 -5.69 1.50 -12.24
C GLU A 61 -4.58 2.49 -11.86
N LYS A 62 -4.90 3.78 -11.69
CA LYS A 62 -3.92 4.80 -11.28
C LYS A 62 -3.26 4.43 -9.95
N TYR A 63 -4.05 4.20 -8.90
CA TYR A 63 -3.48 3.95 -7.58
C TYR A 63 -2.81 2.58 -7.50
N SER A 64 -3.19 1.61 -8.33
CA SER A 64 -2.45 0.34 -8.43
C SER A 64 -1.05 0.53 -9.03
N ARG A 65 -0.90 1.42 -10.03
CA ARG A 65 0.41 1.86 -10.53
C ARG A 65 1.19 2.64 -9.48
N ASP A 66 0.53 3.53 -8.74
CA ASP A 66 1.16 4.28 -7.64
C ASP A 66 1.64 3.34 -6.53
N LEU A 67 0.86 2.30 -6.19
CA LEU A 67 1.24 1.26 -5.23
C LEU A 67 2.49 0.50 -5.67
N PHE A 68 2.54 0.08 -6.93
CA PHE A 68 3.70 -0.60 -7.50
C PHE A 68 4.96 0.29 -7.44
N THR A 69 4.81 1.56 -7.80
CA THR A 69 5.89 2.55 -7.80
C THR A 69 6.37 2.90 -6.39
N ALA A 70 5.46 3.06 -5.44
CA ALA A 70 5.82 3.28 -4.05
C ALA A 70 6.55 2.06 -3.48
N ALA A 71 6.07 0.86 -3.79
CA ALA A 71 6.72 -0.38 -3.37
C ALA A 71 8.14 -0.54 -3.95
N SER A 72 8.35 -0.23 -5.24
CA SER A 72 9.69 -0.30 -5.87
C SER A 72 10.68 0.70 -5.26
N ASN A 73 10.18 1.81 -4.73
CA ASN A 73 10.97 2.83 -4.05
C ASN A 73 11.11 2.60 -2.52
N CYS A 74 10.52 1.54 -1.97
CA CYS A 74 10.39 1.33 -0.53
C CYS A 74 9.76 2.54 0.20
N ASP A 75 8.75 3.16 -0.40
CA ASP A 75 8.00 4.26 0.22
C ASP A 75 6.77 3.72 0.96
N VAL A 76 6.94 3.45 2.26
CA VAL A 76 5.85 2.98 3.15
C VAL A 76 4.63 3.91 3.13
N ILE A 77 4.84 5.24 3.03
CA ILE A 77 3.76 6.22 3.05
C ILE A 77 3.05 6.23 1.71
N GLY A 78 3.80 6.16 0.60
CA GLY A 78 3.24 5.98 -0.74
C GLY A 78 2.40 4.70 -0.85
N ILE A 79 2.87 3.57 -0.30
CA ILE A 79 2.11 2.31 -0.27
C ILE A 79 0.80 2.50 0.49
N ALA A 80 0.86 3.04 1.72
CA ALA A 80 -0.32 3.26 2.55
C ALA A 80 -1.32 4.22 1.86
N THR A 81 -0.80 5.24 1.18
CA THR A 81 -1.60 6.23 0.44
C THR A 81 -2.32 5.56 -0.72
N ALA A 82 -1.61 4.81 -1.57
CA ALA A 82 -2.21 4.12 -2.70
C ALA A 82 -3.30 3.13 -2.25
N LEU A 83 -3.06 2.35 -1.19
CA LEU A 83 -4.06 1.43 -0.62
C LEU A 83 -5.30 2.15 -0.09
N ALA A 84 -5.12 3.30 0.59
CA ALA A 84 -6.24 4.11 1.08
C ALA A 84 -7.14 4.62 -0.07
N HIS A 85 -6.53 4.96 -1.20
CA HIS A 85 -7.23 5.42 -2.39
C HIS A 85 -7.79 4.29 -3.28
N GLY A 86 -7.62 3.03 -2.87
CA GLY A 86 -8.26 1.88 -3.52
C GLY A 86 -7.37 1.10 -4.49
N ALA A 87 -6.05 1.25 -4.42
CA ALA A 87 -5.13 0.38 -5.14
C ALA A 87 -5.43 -1.11 -4.90
N VAL A 88 -5.36 -1.92 -5.95
CA VAL A 88 -5.55 -3.36 -5.85
C VAL A 88 -4.21 -4.00 -5.48
N ILE A 89 -4.13 -4.55 -4.27
CA ILE A 89 -2.91 -5.16 -3.71
C ILE A 89 -2.34 -6.29 -4.58
N THR A 90 -3.20 -6.99 -5.31
CA THR A 90 -2.85 -8.09 -6.22
C THR A 90 -2.68 -7.65 -7.67
N TRP A 91 -2.76 -6.35 -7.97
CA TRP A 91 -2.59 -5.85 -9.33
C TRP A 91 -1.20 -6.21 -9.84
N LYS A 92 -1.16 -6.62 -11.11
CA LYS A 92 0.04 -7.01 -11.81
C LYS A 92 0.37 -5.94 -12.82
N ASN A 93 1.60 -5.44 -12.80
CA ASN A 93 2.04 -4.44 -13.73
C ASN A 93 2.37 -5.09 -15.09
N PRO A 94 1.56 -4.88 -16.16
CA PRO A 94 1.82 -5.48 -17.46
C PRO A 94 3.10 -4.92 -18.13
N GLU A 95 3.60 -3.78 -17.68
CA GLU A 95 4.83 -3.15 -18.19
C GLU A 95 6.09 -3.73 -17.51
N GLU A 96 5.94 -4.47 -16.41
CA GLU A 96 7.03 -4.98 -15.56
C GLU A 96 6.87 -6.49 -15.31
N LYS A 97 6.79 -7.28 -16.38
CA LYS A 97 6.68 -8.75 -16.36
C LYS A 97 5.50 -9.30 -15.54
N GLY A 98 4.39 -8.56 -15.43
CA GLY A 98 3.22 -8.99 -14.66
C GLY A 98 3.50 -9.10 -13.16
N ARG A 99 4.49 -8.36 -12.65
CA ARG A 99 4.85 -8.36 -11.23
C ARG A 99 3.84 -7.59 -10.39
N THR A 100 3.63 -8.06 -9.16
CA THR A 100 2.86 -7.32 -8.15
C THR A 100 3.73 -6.32 -7.41
N ALA A 101 3.11 -5.43 -6.62
CA ALA A 101 3.85 -4.49 -5.76
C ALA A 101 4.84 -5.21 -4.81
N LEU A 102 4.49 -6.40 -4.31
CA LEU A 102 5.37 -7.17 -3.43
C LEU A 102 6.62 -7.68 -4.17
N HIS A 103 6.51 -8.08 -5.43
CA HIS A 103 7.67 -8.41 -6.26
C HIS A 103 8.61 -7.20 -6.42
N ALA A 104 8.04 -6.03 -6.73
CA ALA A 104 8.81 -4.81 -6.92
C ALA A 104 9.56 -4.39 -5.63
N CYS A 105 8.88 -4.50 -4.48
CA CYS A 105 9.43 -4.18 -3.18
C CYS A 105 10.70 -4.99 -2.84
N VAL A 106 10.65 -6.32 -3.06
CA VAL A 106 11.74 -7.21 -2.63
C VAL A 106 12.97 -7.11 -3.52
N LEU A 107 12.82 -6.55 -4.73
CA LEU A 107 13.90 -6.36 -5.69
C LEU A 107 14.70 -5.06 -5.45
N LYS A 108 14.19 -4.16 -4.60
CA LYS A 108 14.84 -2.88 -4.33
C LYS A 108 16.17 -3.07 -3.57
N LYS A 109 17.28 -2.72 -4.23
CA LYS A 109 18.61 -2.68 -3.63
C LYS A 109 18.78 -1.51 -2.67
N ARG A 110 19.58 -1.73 -1.62
CA ARG A 110 20.03 -0.67 -0.73
C ARG A 110 20.92 0.30 -1.51
N GLY A 111 20.57 1.59 -1.49
CA GLY A 111 21.42 2.63 -2.09
C GLY A 111 22.62 2.96 -1.20
N GLU A 112 23.69 3.48 -1.79
CA GLU A 112 24.78 4.08 -1.00
C GLU A 112 24.25 5.30 -0.24
N GLY A 113 24.39 5.30 1.08
CA GLY A 113 23.87 6.37 1.96
C GLY A 113 22.39 6.26 2.32
N ASP A 114 21.71 5.18 1.91
CA ASP A 114 20.31 4.95 2.27
C ASP A 114 20.18 4.37 3.68
N GLY A 115 20.12 5.27 4.67
CA GLY A 115 19.80 4.95 6.06
C GLY A 115 18.34 4.55 6.29
N SER A 116 17.50 4.57 5.24
CA SER A 116 16.05 4.37 5.30
C SER A 116 15.57 3.23 4.39
N TRP A 117 16.44 2.26 4.04
CA TRP A 117 16.00 1.07 3.33
C TRP A 117 15.05 0.26 4.23
N CYS A 118 13.76 0.28 3.89
CA CYS A 118 12.67 -0.31 4.70
C CYS A 118 11.89 -1.37 3.91
N ALA A 119 12.57 -2.14 3.06
CA ALA A 119 11.94 -3.18 2.23
C ALA A 119 11.16 -4.20 3.07
N ALA A 120 11.67 -4.60 4.23
CA ALA A 120 10.96 -5.51 5.13
C ALA A 120 9.68 -4.88 5.72
N GLU A 121 9.69 -3.59 6.06
CA GLU A 121 8.49 -2.88 6.54
C GLU A 121 7.46 -2.73 5.42
N CYS A 122 7.90 -2.38 4.22
CA CYS A 122 7.06 -2.31 3.03
C CYS A 122 6.43 -3.68 2.71
N ALA A 123 7.23 -4.76 2.71
CA ALA A 123 6.76 -6.11 2.46
C ALA A 123 5.74 -6.55 3.52
N GLU A 124 5.99 -6.28 4.80
CA GLU A 124 5.06 -6.57 5.88
C GLU A 124 3.73 -5.80 5.69
N LEU A 125 3.79 -4.51 5.35
CA LEU A 125 2.59 -3.71 5.08
C LEU A 125 1.78 -4.31 3.92
N LEU A 126 2.43 -4.68 2.82
CA LEU A 126 1.78 -5.28 1.66
C LEU A 126 1.13 -6.62 2.03
N LEU A 127 1.84 -7.48 2.78
CA LEU A 127 1.33 -8.79 3.22
C LEU A 127 0.13 -8.65 4.16
N GLN A 128 0.18 -7.72 5.12
CA GLN A 128 -0.95 -7.42 6.01
C GLN A 128 -2.17 -6.90 5.26
N ASN A 129 -1.98 -6.29 4.08
CA ASN A 129 -3.05 -5.82 3.20
C ASN A 129 -3.47 -6.87 2.14
N GLY A 130 -2.97 -8.10 2.23
CA GLY A 130 -3.43 -9.21 1.40
C GLY A 130 -2.56 -9.55 0.19
N ALA A 131 -1.37 -8.96 0.07
CA ALA A 131 -0.37 -9.43 -0.89
C ALA A 131 -0.04 -10.91 -0.65
N LYS A 132 0.37 -11.58 -1.72
CA LYS A 132 0.54 -13.04 -1.75
C LYS A 132 1.99 -13.38 -2.09
N LEU A 133 2.61 -14.23 -1.28
CA LEU A 133 3.99 -14.71 -1.51
C LEU A 133 4.06 -15.68 -2.70
N ASP A 134 2.98 -16.43 -2.89
CA ASP A 134 2.78 -17.37 -3.99
C ASP A 134 2.23 -16.70 -5.26
N ALA A 135 2.04 -15.38 -5.27
CA ALA A 135 1.75 -14.66 -6.51
C ALA A 135 2.92 -14.87 -7.48
N GLN A 136 2.62 -15.29 -8.70
CA GLN A 136 3.61 -15.49 -9.75
C GLN A 136 3.64 -14.32 -10.71
N ASP A 137 4.81 -13.96 -11.23
CA ASP A 137 4.96 -13.06 -12.37
C ASP A 137 4.64 -13.77 -13.71
N ASP A 138 4.83 -13.11 -14.85
CA ASP A 138 4.54 -13.69 -16.17
C ASP A 138 5.50 -14.84 -16.55
N GLU A 139 6.64 -14.95 -15.87
CA GLU A 139 7.61 -16.05 -16.03
C GLU A 139 7.35 -17.19 -15.03
N MET A 140 6.21 -17.14 -14.32
CA MET A 140 5.81 -18.10 -13.28
C MET A 140 6.68 -18.09 -12.01
N HIS A 141 7.49 -17.06 -11.81
CA HIS A 141 8.32 -16.92 -10.61
C HIS A 141 7.49 -16.35 -9.45
N ALA A 142 7.50 -17.02 -8.30
CA ALA A 142 6.92 -16.47 -7.08
C ALA A 142 7.77 -15.31 -6.53
N VAL A 143 7.28 -14.63 -5.48
CA VAL A 143 7.98 -13.49 -4.87
C VAL A 143 9.39 -13.86 -4.40
N LEU A 144 9.55 -15.01 -3.74
CA LEU A 144 10.85 -15.49 -3.26
C LEU A 144 11.78 -15.86 -4.43
N ASP A 145 11.25 -16.48 -5.49
CA ASP A 145 12.04 -16.81 -6.69
C ASP A 145 12.60 -15.53 -7.33
N CYS A 146 11.75 -14.51 -7.50
CA CYS A 146 12.15 -13.20 -7.97
C CYS A 146 13.25 -12.58 -7.09
N ALA A 147 13.09 -12.63 -5.77
CA ALA A 147 14.08 -12.10 -4.84
C ALA A 147 15.44 -12.81 -4.98
N VAL A 148 15.46 -14.14 -5.05
CA VAL A 148 16.68 -14.93 -5.20
C VAL A 148 17.33 -14.69 -6.56
N ILE A 149 16.58 -14.78 -7.66
CA ILE A 149 17.06 -14.56 -9.04
C ILE A 149 17.60 -13.14 -9.22
N GLY A 150 16.89 -12.15 -8.66
CA GLY A 150 17.31 -10.74 -8.67
C GLY A 150 18.46 -10.42 -7.71
N GLY A 151 18.95 -11.41 -6.95
CA GLY A 151 20.04 -11.27 -5.98
C GLY A 151 19.72 -10.30 -4.85
N ALA A 152 18.46 -10.23 -4.41
CA ALA A 152 17.96 -9.32 -3.39
C ALA A 152 18.79 -9.36 -2.10
N GLU A 153 18.67 -8.32 -1.28
CA GLU A 153 19.41 -8.23 -0.02
C GLU A 153 19.15 -9.45 0.86
N ARG A 154 20.19 -9.97 1.52
CA ARG A 154 20.07 -11.18 2.36
C ARG A 154 18.94 -11.07 3.39
N GLU A 155 18.79 -9.88 3.99
CA GLU A 155 17.75 -9.60 4.98
C GLU A 155 16.33 -9.82 4.43
N ILE A 156 16.05 -9.41 3.19
CA ILE A 156 14.71 -9.62 2.61
C ILE A 156 14.50 -11.09 2.23
N ILE A 157 15.53 -11.79 1.75
CA ILE A 157 15.46 -13.22 1.45
C ILE A 157 15.18 -14.03 2.72
N GLU A 158 15.87 -13.73 3.82
CA GLU A 158 15.64 -14.37 5.12
C GLU A 158 14.22 -14.09 5.63
N TYR A 159 13.77 -12.84 5.56
CA TYR A 159 12.40 -12.45 5.93
C TYR A 159 11.34 -13.23 5.14
N LEU A 160 11.47 -13.29 3.81
CA LEU A 160 10.52 -14.01 2.96
C LEU A 160 10.53 -15.51 3.26
N THR A 161 11.71 -16.10 3.44
CA THR A 161 11.85 -17.53 3.78
C THR A 161 11.10 -17.88 5.07
N LEU A 162 11.17 -17.02 6.09
CA LEU A 162 10.44 -17.19 7.35
C LEU A 162 8.91 -17.07 7.20
N LYS A 163 8.42 -16.40 6.15
CA LYS A 163 6.98 -16.22 5.91
C LYS A 163 6.37 -17.31 5.02
N VAL A 164 7.19 -18.08 4.31
CA VAL A 164 6.76 -19.19 3.45
C VAL A 164 6.60 -20.51 4.24
N GLY A 165 7.33 -20.65 5.36
CA GLY A 165 7.23 -21.80 6.27
C GLY A 165 6.11 -21.66 7.29
#